data_AF-A0A970GLT6-F1
#
_entry.id   AF-A0A970GLT6-F1
#
_cell.length_a   1.000
_cell.length_b   1.000
_cell.length_c   1.000
_cell.angle_alpha   90.00
_cell.angle_beta   90.00
_cell.angle_gamma   90.00
#
_symmetry.space_group_name_H-M   'P 1'
#
loop_
_entity.id
_entity.type
_entity.pdbx_description
1 polymer ?
#
loop_
_entity_poly.entity_id
_entity_poly.type
_entity_poly.pdbx_seq_one_letter_code
_entity_poly.pdbx_strand_id
1 'polypeptide(L)'
;MDERRRKLSMASKPKVILVKDKTVEKAIAEGLQILQAGRDEVEIEVLETGRRGFLGIGARKARVKLTLKERDKGTHLKKKTEVQAEEVKKDTYRDREIIAVEDDRIVLKQLYKNRYPVIRGDRDIRLFENGKLIQGSMVLTEESNIRYQLENKEARNEIIITISEDGLKAFLEIQRINGQLMEAIILPGAGDETDFIIS
;
A
#
# COMPACT_ATOMS: atom_id res chain seq x y z
N MET A 1 -31.17 28.29 -4.94
CA MET A 1 -29.73 27.93 -4.87
C MET A 1 -29.58 26.82 -3.84
N ASP A 2 -30.04 25.63 -4.16
CA ASP A 2 -29.26 24.51 -4.73
C ASP A 2 -28.66 23.57 -3.67
N GLU A 3 -29.52 23.13 -2.76
CA GLU A 3 -29.26 22.02 -1.83
C GLU A 3 -29.35 20.66 -2.54
N ARG A 4 -29.94 20.63 -3.75
CA ARG A 4 -30.05 19.43 -4.60
C ARG A 4 -28.72 19.03 -5.25
N ARG A 5 -27.82 19.98 -5.55
CA ARG A 5 -26.46 19.66 -6.03
C ARG A 5 -25.57 18.98 -4.99
N ARG A 6 -25.77 19.22 -3.68
CA ARG A 6 -24.96 18.58 -2.62
C ARG A 6 -25.28 17.11 -2.41
N LYS A 7 -26.51 16.67 -2.67
CA LYS A 7 -26.89 15.24 -2.57
C LYS A 7 -26.47 14.40 -3.78
N LEU A 8 -26.13 15.04 -4.91
CA LEU A 8 -25.73 14.32 -6.13
C LEU A 8 -24.24 13.93 -6.16
N SER A 9 -23.43 14.40 -5.21
CA SER A 9 -21.99 14.07 -5.09
C SER A 9 -21.68 12.97 -4.06
N MET A 10 -22.69 12.35 -3.44
CA MET A 10 -22.53 11.30 -2.42
C MET A 10 -22.83 9.88 -2.93
N ALA A 11 -22.93 9.67 -4.25
CA ALA A 11 -22.74 8.31 -4.77
C ALA A 11 -21.28 7.95 -4.50
N SER A 12 -21.03 7.05 -3.54
CA SER A 12 -19.68 6.62 -3.22
C SER A 12 -19.09 6.06 -4.51
N LYS A 13 -17.93 6.57 -4.94
CA LYS A 13 -17.31 6.01 -6.15
C LYS A 13 -17.00 4.54 -5.85
N PRO A 14 -17.30 3.61 -6.78
CA PRO A 14 -17.09 2.20 -6.52
C PRO A 14 -15.62 1.94 -6.20
N LYS A 15 -15.36 1.25 -5.08
CA LYS A 15 -13.99 0.89 -4.69
C LYS A 15 -13.46 -0.19 -5.62
N VAL A 16 -12.61 0.20 -6.57
CA VAL A 16 -12.02 -0.69 -7.57
C VAL A 16 -10.51 -0.79 -7.33
N ILE A 17 -10.01 -2.02 -7.17
CA ILE A 17 -8.58 -2.31 -7.03
C ILE A 17 -8.11 -3.33 -8.07
N LEU A 18 -6.82 -3.25 -8.43
CA LEU A 18 -6.14 -4.24 -9.25
C LEU A 18 -5.07 -4.94 -8.41
N VAL A 19 -5.17 -6.25 -8.30
CA VAL A 19 -4.27 -7.05 -7.47
C VAL A 19 -3.49 -8.04 -8.34
N LYS A 20 -2.21 -8.23 -8.01
CA LYS A 20 -1.31 -9.14 -8.73
C LYS A 20 -0.61 -10.12 -7.79
N ASP A 21 -0.90 -11.41 -7.97
CA ASP A 21 -0.24 -12.49 -7.21
C ASP A 21 0.16 -13.65 -8.15
N LYS A 22 0.84 -14.66 -7.63
CA LYS A 22 1.31 -15.86 -8.32
C LYS A 22 0.16 -16.67 -8.93
N THR A 23 -1.03 -16.68 -8.31
CA THR A 23 -2.22 -17.37 -8.83
C THR A 23 -3.47 -16.48 -8.68
N VAL A 24 -4.52 -16.81 -9.43
CA VAL A 24 -5.81 -16.09 -9.38
C VAL A 24 -6.40 -16.15 -7.97
N GLU A 25 -6.34 -17.31 -7.33
CA GLU A 25 -6.91 -17.51 -5.99
C GLU A 25 -6.21 -16.63 -4.95
N LYS A 26 -4.88 -16.50 -5.05
CA LYS A 26 -4.12 -15.64 -4.14
C LYS A 26 -4.42 -14.16 -4.37
N ALA A 27 -4.48 -13.74 -5.63
CA ALA A 27 -4.85 -12.38 -5.99
C ALA A 27 -6.28 -12.01 -5.54
N ILE A 28 -7.22 -12.97 -5.63
CA ILE A 28 -8.58 -12.79 -5.08
C ILE A 28 -8.53 -12.67 -3.56
N ALA A 29 -7.84 -13.58 -2.86
CA ALA A 29 -7.76 -13.57 -1.41
C ALA A 29 -7.15 -12.26 -0.88
N GLU A 30 -6.05 -11.81 -1.49
CA GLU A 30 -5.41 -10.53 -1.18
C GLU A 30 -6.36 -9.35 -1.45
N GLY A 31 -7.06 -9.35 -2.59
CA GLY A 31 -8.02 -8.28 -2.91
C GLY A 31 -9.20 -8.19 -1.95
N LEU A 32 -9.72 -9.33 -1.49
CA LEU A 32 -10.77 -9.37 -0.48
C LEU A 32 -10.30 -8.81 0.86
N GLN A 33 -9.06 -9.13 1.24
CA GLN A 33 -8.44 -8.59 2.45
C GLN A 33 -8.24 -7.06 2.35
N ILE A 34 -7.73 -6.57 1.21
CA ILE A 34 -7.52 -5.14 0.96
C ILE A 34 -8.85 -4.37 1.03
N LEU A 35 -9.92 -4.92 0.44
CA LEU A 35 -11.25 -4.31 0.47
C LEU A 35 -11.99 -4.52 1.80
N GLN A 36 -11.45 -5.36 2.70
CA GLN A 36 -12.11 -5.80 3.92
C GLN A 36 -13.55 -6.31 3.67
N ALA A 37 -13.73 -7.10 2.61
CA ALA A 37 -15.04 -7.48 2.10
C ALA A 37 -15.17 -9.00 1.87
N GLY A 38 -16.41 -9.49 1.95
CA GLY A 38 -16.76 -10.85 1.55
C GLY A 38 -16.70 -11.06 0.04
N ARG A 39 -16.58 -12.33 -0.40
CA ARG A 39 -16.56 -12.69 -1.84
C ARG A 39 -17.85 -12.33 -2.57
N ASP A 40 -18.97 -12.33 -1.85
CA ASP A 40 -20.30 -11.97 -2.31
C ASP A 40 -20.50 -10.45 -2.43
N GLU A 41 -19.77 -9.67 -1.64
CA GLU A 41 -19.77 -8.20 -1.63
C GLU A 41 -18.93 -7.59 -2.77
N VAL A 42 -18.20 -8.39 -3.53
CA VAL A 42 -17.37 -7.91 -4.63
C VAL A 42 -17.76 -8.50 -5.99
N GLU A 43 -17.50 -7.76 -7.04
CA GLU A 43 -17.42 -8.27 -8.41
C GLU A 43 -15.95 -8.56 -8.75
N ILE A 44 -15.68 -9.75 -9.28
CA ILE A 44 -14.34 -10.25 -9.56
C ILE A 44 -14.19 -10.46 -11.06
N GLU A 45 -13.22 -9.77 -11.65
CA GLU A 45 -12.86 -9.88 -13.06
C GLU A 45 -11.40 -10.36 -13.18
N VAL A 46 -11.20 -11.57 -13.70
CA VAL A 46 -9.86 -12.12 -13.95
C VAL A 46 -9.33 -11.56 -15.26
N LEU A 47 -8.31 -10.70 -15.17
CA LEU A 47 -7.67 -10.07 -16.32
C LEU A 47 -6.57 -10.96 -16.92
N GLU A 48 -5.83 -11.67 -16.05
CA GLU A 48 -4.78 -12.60 -16.44
C GLU A 48 -4.73 -13.75 -15.43
N THR A 49 -4.71 -14.99 -15.90
CA THR A 49 -4.70 -16.18 -15.02
C THR A 49 -3.34 -16.46 -14.38
N GLY A 50 -2.28 -15.80 -14.87
CA GLY A 50 -0.91 -16.11 -14.51
C GLY A 50 -0.45 -17.44 -15.11
N ARG A 51 0.87 -17.60 -15.24
CA ARG A 51 1.45 -18.84 -15.76
C ARG A 51 2.72 -19.16 -14.98
N ARG A 52 2.83 -20.41 -14.55
CA ARG A 52 4.03 -20.90 -13.88
C ARG A 52 5.08 -21.22 -14.95
N GLY A 53 6.20 -20.51 -14.91
CA GLY A 53 7.36 -20.77 -15.76
C GLY A 53 8.18 -21.98 -15.27
N PHE A 54 9.10 -22.46 -16.10
CA PHE A 54 10.10 -23.44 -15.70
C PHE A 54 11.33 -22.70 -15.14
N LEU A 55 11.78 -23.04 -13.94
CA LEU A 55 12.97 -22.45 -13.29
C LEU A 55 12.97 -20.91 -13.17
N GLY A 56 11.79 -20.27 -13.08
CA GLY A 56 11.66 -18.81 -12.97
C GLY A 56 11.61 -18.06 -14.30
N ILE A 57 11.88 -18.73 -15.42
CA ILE A 57 11.81 -18.14 -16.75
C ILE A 57 10.37 -18.25 -17.29
N GLY A 58 9.84 -17.12 -17.78
CA GLY A 58 8.50 -17.06 -18.39
C GLY A 58 7.33 -17.11 -17.40
N ALA A 59 7.59 -16.98 -16.10
CA ALA A 59 6.52 -16.89 -15.11
C ALA A 59 5.81 -15.53 -15.22
N ARG A 60 4.47 -15.55 -15.21
CA ARG A 60 3.63 -14.33 -15.15
C ARG A 60 2.69 -14.43 -13.97
N LYS A 61 2.52 -13.31 -13.27
CA LYS A 61 1.56 -13.18 -12.17
C LYS A 61 0.13 -13.15 -12.73
N ALA A 62 -0.81 -13.71 -11.97
CA ALA A 62 -2.22 -13.48 -12.19
C ALA A 62 -2.55 -12.01 -11.90
N ARG A 63 -3.56 -11.49 -12.61
CA ARG A 63 -4.06 -10.12 -12.45
C ARG A 63 -5.57 -10.20 -12.30
N VAL A 64 -6.09 -9.66 -11.21
CA VAL A 64 -7.52 -9.68 -10.91
C VAL A 64 -7.96 -8.28 -10.55
N LYS A 65 -9.11 -7.88 -11.08
CA LYS A 65 -9.81 -6.66 -10.73
C LYS A 65 -10.95 -7.00 -9.77
N LEU A 66 -11.00 -6.30 -8.65
CA LEU A 66 -12.09 -6.41 -7.69
C LEU A 66 -12.80 -5.06 -7.59
N THR A 67 -14.14 -5.10 -7.67
CA THR A 67 -15.01 -3.94 -7.49
C THR A 67 -15.93 -4.22 -6.31
N LEU A 68 -15.89 -3.38 -5.27
CA LEU A 68 -16.83 -3.47 -4.15
C LEU A 68 -18.23 -3.10 -4.63
N LYS A 69 -19.21 -3.97 -4.39
CA LYS A 69 -20.61 -3.71 -4.69
C LYS A 69 -21.16 -2.77 -3.63
N GLU A 70 -21.71 -1.63 -4.03
CA GLU A 70 -22.57 -0.87 -3.14
C GLU A 70 -23.80 -1.74 -2.84
N ARG A 71 -24.17 -1.89 -1.56
CA ARG A 71 -25.41 -2.59 -1.19
C ARG A 71 -26.60 -1.73 -1.60
N ASP A 72 -26.96 -1.78 -2.88
CA ASP A 72 -28.33 -1.67 -3.36
C ASP A 72 -28.45 -2.24 -4.78
N LYS A 73 -29.24 -3.31 -4.87
CA LYS A 73 -29.91 -3.91 -6.03
C LYS A 73 -29.17 -3.88 -7.39
N GLY A 74 -28.49 -5.00 -7.63
CA GLY A 74 -28.47 -5.78 -8.88
C GLY A 74 -28.46 -5.05 -10.22
N THR A 75 -27.37 -5.21 -10.97
CA THR A 75 -27.43 -5.73 -12.35
C THR A 75 -26.04 -6.15 -12.84
N HIS A 76 -26.01 -7.29 -13.52
CA HIS A 76 -24.86 -7.82 -14.26
C HIS A 76 -24.43 -6.88 -15.39
N LEU A 77 -23.12 -6.64 -15.54
CA LEU A 77 -22.54 -6.32 -16.85
C LEU A 77 -21.16 -7.00 -17.04
N LYS A 78 -21.19 -8.17 -17.67
CA LYS A 78 -20.03 -8.72 -18.39
C LYS A 78 -19.63 -7.72 -19.49
N LYS A 79 -18.36 -7.30 -19.52
CA LYS A 79 -17.69 -7.06 -20.80
C LYS A 79 -16.19 -7.29 -20.70
N LYS A 80 -15.75 -8.26 -21.50
CA LYS A 80 -14.37 -8.64 -21.79
C LYS A 80 -13.74 -7.51 -22.62
N THR A 81 -12.67 -6.89 -22.14
CA THR A 81 -11.75 -6.15 -23.00
C THR A 81 -10.31 -6.45 -22.58
N GLU A 82 -9.64 -7.14 -23.49
CA GLU A 82 -8.23 -7.44 -23.54
C GLU A 82 -7.46 -6.13 -23.76
N VAL A 83 -6.49 -5.81 -22.90
CA VAL A 83 -5.48 -4.79 -23.22
C VAL A 83 -4.11 -5.25 -22.76
N GLN A 84 -3.21 -5.15 -23.72
CA GLN A 84 -1.87 -5.68 -23.80
C GLN A 84 -0.98 -5.10 -22.70
N ALA A 85 -0.11 -5.95 -22.16
CA ALA A 85 0.94 -5.56 -21.26
C ALA A 85 2.01 -4.81 -22.05
N GLU A 86 2.09 -3.50 -21.87
CA GLU A 86 3.26 -2.70 -22.23
C GLU A 86 3.98 -2.24 -20.98
N GLU A 87 5.29 -2.39 -21.04
CA GLU A 87 6.28 -1.92 -20.08
C GLU A 87 6.21 -0.39 -19.99
N VAL A 88 5.86 0.15 -18.82
CA VAL A 88 5.91 1.61 -18.59
C VAL A 88 6.95 1.92 -17.52
N LYS A 89 7.84 2.83 -17.95
CA LYS A 89 9.09 3.27 -17.35
C LYS A 89 8.89 3.92 -15.98
N LYS A 90 9.96 3.81 -15.18
CA LYS A 90 10.10 4.22 -13.77
C LYS A 90 9.88 5.72 -13.47
N ASP A 91 9.71 6.55 -14.50
CA ASP A 91 9.65 8.02 -14.38
C ASP A 91 8.22 8.60 -14.37
N THR A 92 7.18 7.83 -14.71
CA THR A 92 5.82 8.37 -14.91
C THR A 92 4.97 8.51 -13.64
N TYR A 93 5.47 8.05 -12.49
CA TYR A 93 4.71 8.09 -11.22
C TYR A 93 4.84 9.42 -10.46
N ARG A 94 5.97 10.12 -10.61
CA ARG A 94 6.26 11.33 -9.83
C ARG A 94 5.37 12.52 -10.22
N ASP A 95 4.98 12.63 -11.48
CA ASP A 95 4.23 13.80 -11.98
C ASP A 95 2.73 13.76 -11.68
N ARG A 96 2.20 12.60 -11.28
CA ARG A 96 0.74 12.41 -11.15
C ARG A 96 0.22 12.69 -9.75
N GLU A 97 1.09 12.97 -8.78
CA GLU A 97 0.75 13.34 -7.39
C GLU A 97 -0.55 12.64 -6.91
N ILE A 98 -0.58 11.30 -6.95
CA ILE A 98 -1.77 10.50 -6.64
C ILE A 98 -1.97 10.43 -5.13
N ILE A 99 -0.85 10.23 -4.42
CA ILE A 99 -0.76 10.26 -2.97
C ILE A 99 0.40 11.18 -2.56
N ALA A 100 0.31 11.75 -1.36
CA ALA A 100 1.37 12.56 -0.77
C ALA A 100 1.59 12.19 0.70
N VAL A 101 2.80 12.47 1.18
CA VAL A 101 3.12 12.49 2.60
C VAL A 101 3.00 13.94 3.06
N GLU A 102 2.09 14.21 4.01
CA GLU A 102 1.91 15.53 4.64
C GLU A 102 2.08 15.36 6.14
N ASP A 103 3.13 15.94 6.71
CA ASP A 103 3.52 15.75 8.11
C ASP A 103 3.64 14.24 8.46
N ASP A 104 2.81 13.75 9.39
CA ASP A 104 2.71 12.34 9.80
C ASP A 104 1.62 11.56 9.02
N ARG A 105 1.05 12.12 7.95
CA ARG A 105 -0.12 11.57 7.25
C ARG A 105 0.16 11.16 5.82
N ILE A 106 -0.59 10.15 5.37
CA ILE A 106 -0.68 9.76 3.96
C ILE A 106 -2.02 10.27 3.42
N VAL A 107 -1.97 11.11 2.40
CA VAL A 107 -3.12 11.83 1.88
C VAL A 107 -3.40 11.42 0.44
N LEU A 108 -4.67 11.12 0.13
CA LEU A 108 -5.16 10.96 -1.23
C LEU A 108 -5.27 12.33 -1.89
N LYS A 109 -4.54 12.53 -2.98
CA LYS A 109 -4.57 13.78 -3.75
C LYS A 109 -5.54 13.69 -4.91
N GLN A 110 -5.49 12.60 -5.66
CA GLN A 110 -6.41 12.35 -6.77
C GLN A 110 -6.54 10.87 -7.10
N LEU A 111 -7.65 10.52 -7.74
CA LEU A 111 -7.83 9.19 -8.32
C LEU A 111 -7.11 9.11 -9.67
N TYR A 112 -6.58 7.93 -9.97
CA TYR A 112 -5.99 7.66 -11.29
C TYR A 112 -6.80 6.59 -12.02
N LYS A 113 -7.22 6.90 -13.26
CA LYS A 113 -8.14 6.05 -14.05
C LYS A 113 -9.39 5.63 -13.25
N ASN A 114 -9.92 6.54 -12.42
CA ASN A 114 -11.08 6.33 -11.54
C ASN A 114 -10.93 5.16 -10.55
N ARG A 115 -9.72 4.94 -10.03
CA ARG A 115 -9.43 3.90 -9.04
C ARG A 115 -8.74 4.49 -7.83
N TYR A 116 -9.06 3.90 -6.68
CA TYR A 116 -8.43 4.23 -5.42
C TYR A 116 -7.05 3.59 -5.34
N PRO A 117 -6.05 4.30 -4.80
CA PRO A 117 -4.76 3.72 -4.56
C PRO A 117 -4.80 2.69 -3.44
N VAL A 118 -3.96 1.66 -3.59
CA VAL A 118 -3.63 0.70 -2.55
C VAL A 118 -2.30 1.13 -1.95
N ILE A 119 -2.24 1.19 -0.62
CA ILE A 119 -1.02 1.56 0.10
C ILE A 119 -0.65 0.48 1.11
N ARG A 120 0.65 0.37 1.40
CA ARG A 120 1.17 -0.42 2.53
C ARG A 120 2.44 0.20 3.09
N GLY A 121 2.70 -0.06 4.37
CA GLY A 121 4.00 0.20 4.98
C GLY A 121 5.03 -0.83 4.51
N ASP A 122 6.29 -0.44 4.56
CA ASP A 122 7.41 -1.35 4.41
C ASP A 122 7.83 -1.92 5.79
N ARG A 123 9.11 -2.29 5.98
CA ARG A 123 9.59 -2.83 7.26
C ARG A 123 9.92 -1.74 8.29
N ASP A 124 10.27 -0.54 7.83
CA ASP A 124 10.77 0.56 8.65
C ASP A 124 9.64 1.57 8.95
N ILE A 125 8.50 1.46 8.25
CA ILE A 125 7.30 2.28 8.41
C ILE A 125 6.06 1.47 8.82
N ARG A 126 5.42 1.90 9.90
CA ARG A 126 4.11 1.40 10.35
C ARG A 126 3.01 2.37 9.96
N LEU A 127 1.92 1.85 9.36
CA LEU A 127 0.74 2.64 9.02
C LEU A 127 -0.40 2.39 10.01
N PHE A 128 -1.15 3.44 10.33
CA PHE A 128 -2.28 3.40 11.24
C PHE A 128 -3.50 4.07 10.61
N GLU A 129 -4.64 3.39 10.61
CA GLU A 129 -5.93 3.98 10.25
C GLU A 129 -6.74 4.20 11.53
N ASN A 130 -7.09 5.46 11.81
CA ASN A 130 -7.84 5.82 13.03
C ASN A 130 -7.22 5.24 14.32
N GLY A 131 -5.88 5.21 14.39
CA GLY A 131 -5.11 4.69 15.53
C GLY A 131 -4.92 3.16 15.57
N LYS A 132 -5.54 2.39 14.67
CA LYS A 132 -5.33 0.95 14.56
C LYS A 132 -4.24 0.63 13.56
N LEU A 133 -3.30 -0.23 13.94
CA LEU A 133 -2.22 -0.68 13.05
C LEU A 133 -2.81 -1.39 11.83
N ILE A 134 -2.41 -0.95 10.64
CA ILE A 134 -2.76 -1.57 9.38
C ILE A 134 -1.84 -2.76 9.16
N GLN A 135 -2.42 -3.95 9.01
CA GLN A 135 -1.68 -5.15 8.66
C GLN A 135 -1.71 -5.37 7.14
N GLY A 136 -0.57 -5.12 6.50
CA GLY A 136 -0.43 -5.28 5.05
C GLY A 136 -0.98 -4.10 4.26
N SER A 137 -1.71 -4.40 3.20
CA SER A 137 -2.20 -3.42 2.22
C SER A 137 -3.62 -2.96 2.52
N MET A 138 -3.93 -1.70 2.21
CA MET A 138 -5.28 -1.14 2.37
C MET A 138 -5.63 -0.13 1.27
N VAL A 139 -6.92 0.07 1.02
CA VAL A 139 -7.42 1.06 0.05
C VAL A 139 -7.46 2.44 0.69
N LEU A 140 -6.71 3.39 0.13
CA LEU A 140 -6.73 4.78 0.57
C LEU A 140 -7.86 5.53 -0.16
N THR A 141 -8.85 6.00 0.60
CA THR A 141 -9.99 6.79 0.09
C THR A 141 -9.94 8.23 0.58
N GLU A 142 -10.90 9.06 0.14
CA GLU A 142 -11.04 10.44 0.63
C GLU A 142 -11.37 10.52 2.13
N GLU A 143 -11.91 9.44 2.69
CA GLU A 143 -12.31 9.33 4.10
C GLU A 143 -11.22 8.70 4.98
N SER A 144 -10.17 8.15 4.37
CA SER A 144 -9.09 7.48 5.09
C SER A 144 -8.28 8.48 5.91
N ASN A 145 -8.09 8.18 7.19
CA ASN A 145 -7.23 8.94 8.09
C ASN A 145 -6.00 8.10 8.44
N ILE A 146 -5.00 8.17 7.57
CA ILE A 146 -3.80 7.35 7.64
C ILE A 146 -2.66 8.16 8.24
N ARG A 147 -2.10 7.64 9.34
CA ARG A 147 -0.86 8.13 9.93
C ARG A 147 0.25 7.12 9.77
N TYR A 148 1.48 7.58 9.64
CA TYR A 148 2.65 6.71 9.65
C TYR A 148 3.55 6.99 10.87
N GLN A 149 4.29 5.97 11.28
CA GLN A 149 5.35 6.09 12.28
C GLN A 149 6.60 5.39 11.77
N LEU A 150 7.74 6.06 11.89
CA LEU A 150 9.05 5.52 11.58
C LEU A 150 9.62 4.80 12.78
N GLU A 151 10.21 3.63 12.57
CA GLU A 151 11.02 2.96 13.58
C GLU A 151 12.43 3.58 13.60
N ASN A 152 12.49 4.85 14.04
CA ASN A 152 13.70 5.65 14.02
C ASN A 152 14.73 5.11 15.04
N LYS A 153 15.97 4.90 14.58
CA LYS A 153 17.07 4.54 15.47
C LYS A 153 17.66 5.83 16.04
N GLU A 154 17.32 6.14 17.28
CA GLU A 154 17.90 7.30 17.96
C GLU A 154 19.40 7.14 18.15
N ALA A 155 20.13 8.26 18.07
CA ALA A 155 21.54 8.27 18.39
C ALA A 155 21.72 8.04 19.89
N ARG A 156 22.58 7.09 20.26
CA ARG A 156 22.87 6.80 21.66
C ARG A 156 24.35 6.55 21.88
N ASN A 157 24.80 6.81 23.09
CA ASN A 157 26.13 6.42 23.51
C ASN A 157 26.03 5.07 24.23
N GLU A 158 26.83 4.11 23.80
CA GLU A 158 27.06 2.87 24.53
C GLU A 158 28.28 3.07 25.42
N ILE A 159 28.10 2.85 26.72
CA ILE A 159 29.14 3.00 27.72
C ILE A 159 29.60 1.62 28.13
N ILE A 160 30.85 1.29 27.83
CA ILE A 160 31.48 0.04 28.21
C ILE A 160 32.51 0.35 29.29
N ILE A 161 32.33 -0.26 30.46
CA ILE A 161 33.27 -0.13 31.58
C ILE A 161 33.96 -1.47 31.76
N THR A 162 35.28 -1.47 31.64
CA THR A 162 36.11 -2.66 31.86
C THR A 162 37.01 -2.42 33.06
N ILE A 163 36.97 -3.31 34.04
CA ILE A 163 37.86 -3.25 35.20
C ILE A 163 39.03 -4.20 34.95
N SER A 164 40.25 -3.80 35.26
CA SER A 164 41.44 -4.67 35.16
C SER A 164 41.33 -5.86 36.12
N GLU A 165 42.01 -6.96 35.80
CA GLU A 165 41.97 -8.18 36.63
C GLU A 165 42.40 -7.95 38.08
N ASP A 166 43.32 -7.01 38.32
CA ASP A 166 43.78 -6.62 39.66
C ASP A 166 42.79 -5.69 40.41
N GLY A 167 41.72 -5.22 39.74
CA GLY A 167 40.72 -4.31 40.29
C GLY A 167 41.20 -2.87 40.49
N LEU A 168 42.44 -2.55 40.11
CA LEU A 168 43.06 -1.25 40.40
C LEU A 168 42.87 -0.22 39.28
N LYS A 169 42.38 -0.64 38.11
CA LYS A 169 42.12 0.24 36.97
C LYS A 169 40.74 -0.02 36.40
N ALA A 170 40.10 1.06 35.95
CA ALA A 170 38.90 1.00 35.15
C ALA A 170 39.15 1.73 33.83
N PHE A 171 38.67 1.14 32.73
CA PHE A 171 38.68 1.71 31.41
C PHE A 171 37.25 2.04 31.02
N LEU A 172 37.01 3.28 30.62
CA LEU A 172 35.75 3.75 30.07
C LEU A 172 35.91 3.85 28.56
N GLU A 173 35.13 3.07 27.83
CA GLU A 173 34.98 3.21 26.39
C GLU A 173 33.57 3.75 26.10
N ILE A 174 33.50 4.86 25.36
CA ILE A 174 32.24 5.44 24.91
C ILE A 174 32.15 5.19 23.41
N GLN A 175 31.26 4.30 23.00
CA GLN A 175 30.96 4.04 21.60
C GLN A 175 29.73 4.86 21.19
N ARG A 176 29.91 5.77 20.24
CA ARG A 176 28.78 6.54 19.69
C ARG A 176 28.06 5.69 18.63
N ILE A 177 26.81 5.33 18.92
CA ILE A 177 25.90 4.76 17.93
C ILE A 177 25.17 5.92 17.27
N ASN A 178 25.48 6.16 16.00
CA ASN A 178 24.80 7.20 15.23
C ASN A 178 23.34 6.79 14.99
N GLY A 179 22.43 7.73 15.21
CA GLY A 179 21.04 7.57 14.84
C GLY A 179 20.84 7.71 13.34
N GLN A 180 19.69 7.29 12.85
CA GLN A 180 19.29 7.43 11.44
C GLN A 180 17.98 8.19 11.36
N LEU A 181 18.06 9.50 11.08
CA LEU A 181 16.86 10.26 10.72
C LEU A 181 16.40 9.79 9.33
N MET A 182 15.21 9.19 9.28
CA MET A 182 14.57 8.73 8.06
C MET A 182 13.41 9.66 7.70
N GLU A 183 13.16 9.83 6.41
CA GLU A 183 11.97 10.50 5.88
C GLU A 183 11.16 9.49 5.11
N ALA A 184 9.83 9.54 5.25
CA ALA A 184 8.95 8.66 4.49
C ALA A 184 8.91 9.08 3.02
N ILE A 185 9.15 8.12 2.13
CA ILE A 185 9.06 8.28 0.69
C ILE A 185 7.99 7.35 0.12
N ILE A 186 7.39 7.80 -0.98
CA ILE A 186 6.40 7.01 -1.73
C ILE A 186 7.12 6.28 -2.88
N LEU A 187 7.03 4.96 -2.87
CA LEU A 187 7.57 4.09 -3.91
C LEU A 187 6.43 3.35 -4.64
N PRO A 188 6.61 3.00 -5.93
CA PRO A 188 5.65 2.15 -6.62
C PRO A 188 5.62 0.74 -6.02
N GLY A 189 4.41 0.21 -5.84
CA GLY A 189 4.14 -1.14 -5.37
C GLY A 189 4.27 -2.21 -6.45
N ALA A 190 4.08 -3.48 -6.06
CA ALA A 190 4.21 -4.63 -6.95
C ALA A 190 2.94 -4.93 -7.77
N GLY A 191 1.85 -4.27 -7.40
CA GLY A 191 0.57 -4.25 -8.09
C GLY A 191 0.66 -3.45 -9.38
N ASP A 192 -0.09 -2.37 -9.48
CA ASP A 192 -0.24 -1.60 -10.71
C ASP A 192 0.11 -0.12 -10.52
N GLU A 193 -0.33 0.74 -11.45
CA GLU A 193 -0.05 2.18 -11.41
C GLU A 193 -0.67 2.92 -10.21
N THR A 194 -1.47 2.23 -9.40
CA THR A 194 -2.14 2.74 -8.20
C THR A 194 -1.75 1.98 -6.94
N ASP A 195 -0.74 1.11 -6.99
CA ASP A 195 -0.19 0.44 -5.81
C ASP A 195 1.07 1.18 -5.33
N PHE A 196 1.14 1.48 -4.04
CA PHE A 196 2.22 2.26 -3.44
C PHE A 196 2.73 1.64 -2.14
N ILE A 197 4.04 1.79 -1.92
CA ILE A 197 4.73 1.43 -0.69
C ILE A 197 5.19 2.73 -0.04
N ILE A 198 4.85 2.90 1.24
CA ILE A 198 5.40 3.96 2.09
C ILE A 198 6.64 3.37 2.76
N SER A 199 7.81 3.92 2.47
CA SER A 199 9.14 3.43 2.87
C SER A 199 10.03 4.51 3.46
#